data_AF-A0A7S3X8Y3-F1
#
_entry.id   AF-A0A7S3X8Y3-F1
#
_cell.length_a   1.000
_cell.length_b   1.000
_cell.length_c   1.000
_cell.angle_alpha   90.00
_cell.angle_beta   90.00
_cell.angle_gamma   90.00
#
_symmetry.space_group_name_H-M   'P 1'
#
loop_
_entity.id
_entity.type
_entity.pdbx_description
1 polymer ?
#
loop_
_entity_poly.entity_id
_entity_poly.type
_entity_poly.pdbx_seq_one_letter_code
_entity_poly.pdbx_strand_id
1 'polypeptide(L)'
;LQAAAVGAVVVQTARQAHTVELARTVDLGGVDALCAIGGDGTISELVTGFLQRPDAEQAAVGLGFIPAGTGNALMREWAATRPPKHLPAAADAKKIVDAIISGRCRQMDVVRGECQAADGSPFTRMSVNAIHWGLGTDANVQAEKLRMLGPIRYDLGILYELMKMRKRPCTITAKGAVNKTPDVSGDGVTVDPDGTISFSYNGVLVSAMNSKYT
;
A
#
# COMPACT_ATOMS: atom_id res chain seq x y z
N LEU A 1 -15.05 16.99 -12.10
CA LEU A 1 -13.91 17.77 -12.61
C LEU A 1 -14.37 18.86 -13.58
N GLN A 2 -14.83 18.55 -14.80
CA GLN A 2 -15.36 19.57 -15.74
C GLN A 2 -16.51 20.41 -15.15
N ALA A 3 -17.51 19.76 -14.55
CA ALA A 3 -18.62 20.47 -13.89
C ALA A 3 -18.21 21.32 -12.68
N ALA A 4 -17.01 21.09 -12.13
CA ALA A 4 -16.44 21.86 -11.02
C ALA A 4 -15.36 22.83 -11.49
N ALA A 5 -15.20 23.03 -12.80
CA ALA A 5 -14.14 23.85 -13.42
C ALA A 5 -12.71 23.47 -12.99
N VAL A 6 -12.47 22.20 -12.66
CA VAL A 6 -11.14 21.69 -12.29
C VAL A 6 -10.43 21.17 -13.53
N GLY A 7 -9.26 21.76 -13.84
CA GLY A 7 -8.35 21.26 -14.86
C GLY A 7 -7.76 19.91 -14.45
N ALA A 8 -7.73 18.95 -15.37
CA ALA A 8 -7.21 17.62 -15.09
C ALA A 8 -6.39 17.10 -16.27
N VAL A 9 -5.19 16.61 -15.97
CA VAL A 9 -4.36 15.86 -16.90
C VAL A 9 -4.45 14.39 -16.52
N VAL A 10 -4.91 13.55 -17.46
CA VAL A 10 -5.08 12.12 -17.22
C VAL A 10 -3.98 11.38 -17.97
N VAL A 11 -3.21 10.57 -17.24
CA VAL A 11 -2.16 9.72 -17.79
C VAL A 11 -2.50 8.27 -17.49
N GLN A 12 -2.54 7.43 -18.52
CA GLN A 12 -2.78 6.00 -18.37
C GLN A 12 -1.47 5.26 -18.10
N THR A 13 -1.47 4.40 -17.09
CA THR A 13 -0.32 3.54 -16.82
C THR A 13 -0.28 2.33 -17.76
N ALA A 14 0.91 1.96 -18.25
CA ALA A 14 1.06 0.92 -19.25
C ALA A 14 1.56 -0.42 -18.69
N ARG A 15 2.25 -0.39 -17.54
CA ARG A 15 2.88 -1.56 -16.92
C ARG A 15 3.02 -1.39 -15.41
N GLN A 16 3.37 -2.48 -14.75
CA GLN A 16 3.79 -2.47 -13.34
C GLN A 16 4.94 -1.47 -13.12
N ALA A 17 4.92 -0.81 -11.97
CA ALA A 17 5.84 0.25 -11.56
C ALA A 17 5.82 1.53 -12.42
N HIS A 18 5.01 1.63 -13.47
CA HIS A 18 4.91 2.87 -14.24
C HIS A 18 4.34 4.03 -13.40
N THR A 19 3.46 3.74 -12.44
CA THR A 19 2.96 4.76 -11.51
C THR A 19 4.08 5.33 -10.64
N VAL A 20 5.02 4.49 -10.19
CA VAL A 20 6.20 4.92 -9.40
C VAL A 20 7.02 5.91 -10.23
N GLU A 21 7.30 5.54 -11.49
CA GLU A 21 8.09 6.37 -12.39
C GLU A 21 7.43 7.73 -12.64
N LEU A 22 6.15 7.74 -12.99
CA LEU A 22 5.40 8.97 -13.24
C LEU A 22 5.32 9.85 -11.99
N ALA A 23 4.96 9.29 -10.84
CA ALA A 23 4.86 10.05 -9.59
C ALA A 23 6.20 10.66 -9.18
N ARG A 24 7.31 9.97 -9.48
CA ARG A 24 8.66 10.45 -9.17
C ARG A 24 9.15 11.57 -10.10
N THR A 25 8.70 11.61 -11.36
CA THR A 25 9.27 12.51 -12.37
C THR A 25 8.33 13.59 -12.90
N VAL A 26 7.03 13.47 -12.65
CA VAL A 26 6.04 14.45 -13.12
C VAL A 26 6.35 15.83 -12.57
N ASP A 27 6.22 16.87 -13.40
CA ASP A 27 6.29 18.24 -12.92
C ASP A 27 5.03 18.55 -12.10
N LEU A 28 5.23 18.99 -10.87
CA LEU A 28 4.17 19.32 -9.92
C LEU A 28 3.93 20.84 -9.84
N GLY A 29 4.63 21.64 -10.66
CA GLY A 29 4.43 23.08 -10.75
C GLY A 29 2.97 23.44 -11.07
N GLY A 30 2.31 24.12 -10.14
CA GLY A 30 0.91 24.53 -10.29
C GLY A 30 -0.11 23.39 -10.18
N VAL A 31 0.29 22.21 -9.67
CA VAL A 31 -0.60 21.07 -9.43
C VAL A 31 -1.05 21.08 -7.98
N ASP A 32 -2.36 21.19 -7.74
CA ASP A 32 -2.91 21.14 -6.37
C ASP A 32 -2.96 19.72 -5.80
N ALA A 33 -3.22 18.73 -6.66
CA ALA A 33 -3.37 17.33 -6.25
C ALA A 33 -2.86 16.34 -7.31
N LEU A 34 -2.13 15.32 -6.86
CA LEU A 34 -1.72 14.17 -7.66
C LEU A 34 -2.58 12.96 -7.28
N CYS A 35 -3.38 12.47 -8.23
CA CYS A 35 -4.37 11.43 -7.96
C CYS A 35 -4.05 10.10 -8.65
N ALA A 36 -4.24 8.98 -7.94
CA ALA A 36 -4.23 7.64 -8.53
C ALA A 36 -5.62 7.04 -8.61
N ILE A 37 -5.95 6.41 -9.75
CA ILE A 37 -7.17 5.63 -9.94
C ILE A 37 -6.78 4.15 -10.07
N GLY A 38 -7.18 3.31 -9.12
CA GLY A 38 -6.73 1.93 -9.10
C GLY A 38 -7.06 1.17 -7.82
N GLY A 39 -6.39 0.04 -7.62
CA GLY A 39 -6.46 -0.71 -6.36
C GLY A 39 -5.30 -0.35 -5.41
N ASP A 40 -5.18 -1.10 -4.31
CA ASP A 40 -4.14 -0.90 -3.30
C ASP A 40 -2.70 -0.88 -3.87
N GLY A 41 -2.41 -1.68 -4.90
CA GLY A 41 -1.11 -1.68 -5.57
C GLY A 41 -0.78 -0.33 -6.23
N THR A 42 -1.75 0.29 -6.91
CA THR A 42 -1.58 1.60 -7.55
C THR A 42 -1.38 2.70 -6.50
N ILE A 43 -2.08 2.61 -5.37
CA ILE A 43 -1.92 3.52 -4.22
C ILE A 43 -0.49 3.41 -3.67
N SER A 44 -0.02 2.19 -3.42
CA SER A 44 1.35 1.94 -2.93
C SER A 44 2.40 2.44 -3.92
N GLU A 45 2.21 2.23 -5.22
CA GLU A 45 3.13 2.74 -6.24
C GLU A 45 3.16 4.28 -6.29
N LEU A 46 1.99 4.94 -6.23
CA LEU A 46 1.91 6.40 -6.21
C LEU A 46 2.68 6.99 -5.02
N VAL A 47 2.41 6.49 -3.81
CA VAL A 47 3.08 6.95 -2.59
C VAL A 47 4.58 6.66 -2.63
N THR A 48 4.97 5.49 -3.14
CA THR A 48 6.39 5.14 -3.31
C THR A 48 7.09 6.10 -4.25
N GLY A 49 6.52 6.37 -5.43
CA GLY A 49 7.13 7.28 -6.40
C GLY A 49 7.18 8.72 -5.90
N PHE A 50 6.12 9.20 -5.26
CA PHE A 50 6.05 10.55 -4.71
C PHE A 50 7.07 10.77 -3.59
N LEU A 51 7.18 9.85 -2.62
CA LEU A 51 8.14 9.98 -1.51
C LEU A 51 9.60 9.72 -1.94
N GLN A 52 9.83 9.22 -3.15
CA GLN A 52 11.17 9.09 -3.74
C GLN A 52 11.62 10.35 -4.50
N ARG A 53 10.78 11.38 -4.57
CA ARG A 53 11.17 12.64 -5.20
C ARG A 53 12.15 13.44 -4.33
N PRO A 54 13.09 14.18 -4.92
CA PRO A 54 13.97 15.07 -4.16
C PRO A 54 13.23 16.21 -3.45
N ASP A 55 12.09 16.65 -4.00
CA ASP A 55 11.25 17.75 -3.52
C ASP A 55 10.04 17.28 -2.70
N ALA A 56 9.97 16.00 -2.32
CA ALA A 56 8.77 15.40 -1.71
C ALA A 56 8.29 16.11 -0.44
N GLU A 57 9.22 16.57 0.41
CA GLU A 57 8.90 17.27 1.66
C GLU A 57 8.46 18.72 1.43
N GLN A 58 8.84 19.35 0.31
CA GLN A 58 8.48 20.72 -0.03
C GLN A 58 7.29 20.81 -0.99
N ALA A 59 6.93 19.68 -1.62
CA ALA A 59 5.81 19.60 -2.54
C ALA A 59 4.50 19.87 -1.81
N ALA A 60 3.90 21.03 -2.07
CA ALA A 60 2.59 21.42 -1.52
C ALA A 60 1.40 20.69 -2.20
N VAL A 61 1.63 19.49 -2.73
CA VAL A 61 0.66 18.73 -3.54
C VAL A 61 -0.04 17.68 -2.68
N GLY A 62 -1.37 17.69 -2.68
CA GLY A 62 -2.16 16.65 -2.02
C GLY A 62 -2.15 15.33 -2.80
N LEU A 63 -2.02 14.19 -2.11
CA LEU A 63 -2.22 12.89 -2.73
C LEU A 63 -3.69 12.47 -2.67
N GLY A 64 -4.28 12.22 -3.83
CA GLY A 64 -5.65 11.72 -3.98
C GLY A 64 -5.69 10.27 -4.43
N PHE A 65 -6.67 9.52 -3.94
CA PHE A 65 -6.86 8.13 -4.37
C PHE A 65 -8.31 7.91 -4.74
N ILE A 66 -8.54 7.23 -5.86
CA ILE A 66 -9.86 6.90 -6.37
C ILE A 66 -9.92 5.37 -6.55
N PRO A 67 -10.70 4.66 -5.73
CA PRO A 67 -10.71 3.21 -5.73
C PRO A 67 -11.37 2.67 -7.00
N ALA A 68 -10.66 1.78 -7.70
CA ALA A 68 -11.14 1.05 -8.87
C ALA A 68 -10.83 -0.47 -8.79
N GLY A 69 -10.25 -0.94 -7.68
CA GLY A 69 -9.93 -2.37 -7.45
C GLY A 69 -11.01 -3.16 -6.71
N THR A 70 -10.77 -4.45 -6.46
CA THR A 70 -11.65 -5.31 -5.62
C THR A 70 -11.34 -5.22 -4.13
N GLY A 71 -10.08 -4.95 -3.78
CA GLY A 71 -9.62 -4.68 -2.41
C GLY A 71 -9.38 -3.18 -2.25
N ASN A 72 -10.33 -2.47 -1.66
CA ASN A 72 -10.20 -1.03 -1.34
C ASN A 72 -10.65 -0.80 0.12
N ALA A 73 -10.25 -1.70 1.03
CA ALA A 73 -10.68 -1.63 2.43
C ALA A 73 -10.25 -0.31 3.07
N LEU A 74 -9.04 0.14 2.76
CA LEU A 74 -8.48 1.41 3.21
C LEU A 74 -9.35 2.60 2.77
N MET A 75 -9.76 2.63 1.50
CA MET A 75 -10.58 3.71 0.97
C MET A 75 -11.99 3.71 1.57
N ARG A 76 -12.54 2.53 1.85
CA ARG A 76 -13.81 2.41 2.58
C ARG A 76 -13.68 2.96 4.00
N GLU A 77 -12.57 2.71 4.68
CA GLU A 77 -12.30 3.23 6.01
C GLU A 77 -12.12 4.75 6.01
N TRP A 78 -11.43 5.30 5.01
CA TRP A 78 -11.21 6.74 4.91
C TRP A 78 -12.46 7.51 4.48
N ALA A 79 -13.28 6.90 3.62
CA ALA A 79 -14.61 7.41 3.30
C ALA A 79 -15.60 7.23 4.46
N ALA A 80 -15.30 6.36 5.43
CA ALA A 80 -16.19 6.02 6.52
C ALA A 80 -16.14 7.00 7.69
N THR A 81 -16.86 8.09 7.52
CA THR A 81 -17.77 8.61 8.57
C THR A 81 -19.08 7.78 8.67
N ARG A 82 -19.00 6.45 8.47
CA ARG A 82 -20.11 5.46 8.27
C ARG A 82 -20.90 5.63 6.95
N PRO A 83 -20.52 4.95 5.86
CA PRO A 83 -21.42 4.70 4.74
C PRO A 83 -22.21 3.40 5.02
N PRO A 84 -23.47 3.28 4.58
CA PRO A 84 -24.19 2.02 4.66
C PRO A 84 -23.46 0.92 3.87
N LYS A 85 -23.51 -0.33 4.34
CA LYS A 85 -22.89 -1.54 3.76
C LYS A 85 -23.21 -1.83 2.27
N HIS A 86 -24.01 -0.99 1.60
CA HIS A 86 -24.62 -1.27 0.30
C HIS A 86 -24.60 -0.11 -0.70
N LEU A 87 -23.74 0.90 -0.56
CA LEU A 87 -23.68 1.97 -1.57
C LEU A 87 -23.00 1.46 -2.86
N PRO A 88 -23.56 1.73 -4.06
CA PRO A 88 -22.92 1.36 -5.32
C PRO A 88 -21.57 2.07 -5.50
N ALA A 89 -20.55 1.34 -5.97
CA ALA A 89 -19.17 1.83 -6.11
C ALA A 89 -19.02 3.18 -6.85
N ALA A 90 -19.94 3.48 -7.78
CA ALA A 90 -19.97 4.75 -8.51
C ALA A 90 -20.36 5.96 -7.62
N ALA A 91 -21.24 5.76 -6.63
CA ALA A 91 -21.62 6.80 -5.68
C ALA A 91 -20.50 7.11 -4.69
N ASP A 92 -19.63 6.13 -4.40
CA ASP A 92 -18.42 6.32 -3.60
C ASP A 92 -17.36 7.12 -4.37
N ALA A 93 -17.15 6.80 -5.66
CA ALA A 93 -16.18 7.52 -6.49
C ALA A 93 -16.50 9.01 -6.62
N LYS A 94 -17.78 9.39 -6.82
CA LYS A 94 -18.17 10.81 -6.87
C LYS A 94 -17.89 11.53 -5.56
N LYS A 95 -18.25 10.94 -4.42
CA LYS A 95 -18.00 11.54 -3.09
C LYS A 95 -16.51 11.72 -2.82
N ILE A 96 -15.69 10.76 -3.25
CA ILE A 96 -14.23 10.83 -3.12
C ILE A 96 -13.68 11.97 -3.98
N VAL A 97 -14.14 12.07 -5.24
CA VAL A 97 -13.76 13.18 -6.13
C VAL A 97 -14.20 14.53 -5.55
N ASP A 98 -15.42 14.64 -5.05
CA ASP A 98 -15.90 15.88 -4.39
C ASP A 98 -15.05 16.22 -3.16
N ALA A 99 -14.61 15.21 -2.38
CA ALA A 99 -13.70 15.42 -1.25
C ALA A 99 -12.30 15.90 -1.69
N ILE A 100 -11.75 15.34 -2.77
CA ILE A 100 -10.48 15.79 -3.36
C ILE A 100 -10.62 17.24 -3.84
N ILE A 101 -11.70 17.58 -4.56
CA ILE A 101 -11.97 18.94 -5.04
C ILE A 101 -12.12 19.92 -3.88
N SER A 102 -12.66 19.48 -2.73
CA SER A 102 -12.78 20.34 -1.54
C SER A 102 -11.44 20.72 -0.90
N GLY A 103 -10.31 20.16 -1.35
CA GLY A 103 -8.97 20.46 -0.82
C GLY A 103 -8.74 19.97 0.60
N ARG A 104 -9.63 19.13 1.14
CA ARG A 104 -9.50 18.58 2.49
C ARG A 104 -8.40 17.52 2.53
N CYS A 105 -7.23 17.93 2.99
CA CYS A 105 -6.09 17.07 3.23
C CYS A 105 -5.98 16.68 4.71
N ARG A 106 -5.35 15.53 4.98
CA ARG A 106 -4.92 15.10 6.31
C ARG A 106 -3.55 14.48 6.22
N GLN A 107 -2.73 14.66 7.25
CA GLN A 107 -1.47 13.93 7.38
C GLN A 107 -1.72 12.45 7.62
N MET A 108 -0.80 11.62 7.17
CA MET A 108 -0.92 10.17 7.28
C MET A 108 0.46 9.54 7.40
N ASP A 109 0.58 8.59 8.32
CA ASP A 109 1.78 7.81 8.49
C ASP A 109 1.96 6.83 7.32
N VAL A 110 3.21 6.60 6.95
CA VAL A 110 3.59 5.68 5.89
C VAL A 110 4.66 4.74 6.41
N VAL A 111 4.49 3.46 6.14
CA VAL A 111 5.51 2.44 6.42
C VAL A 111 6.44 2.35 5.23
N ARG A 112 7.73 2.61 5.47
CA ARG A 112 8.79 2.42 4.48
C ARG A 112 9.38 1.03 4.65
N GLY A 113 9.23 0.19 3.63
CA GLY A 113 9.83 -1.14 3.54
C GLY A 113 11.03 -1.15 2.60
N GLU A 114 12.22 -1.37 3.13
CA GLU A 114 13.41 -1.70 2.32
C GLU A 114 13.41 -3.21 2.05
N CYS A 115 13.33 -3.58 0.78
CA CYS A 115 13.11 -4.95 0.35
C CYS A 115 14.25 -5.46 -0.53
N GLN A 116 14.42 -6.79 -0.61
CA GLN A 116 15.33 -7.42 -1.58
C GLN A 116 14.53 -8.27 -2.57
N ALA A 117 14.74 -8.10 -3.87
CA ALA A 117 14.10 -8.92 -4.89
C ALA A 117 14.75 -10.31 -4.99
N ALA A 118 14.11 -11.23 -5.71
CA ALA A 118 14.59 -12.61 -5.85
C ALA A 118 15.97 -12.71 -6.52
N ASP A 119 16.37 -11.71 -7.30
CA ASP A 119 17.69 -11.58 -7.92
C ASP A 119 18.73 -10.91 -7.00
N GLY A 120 18.36 -10.59 -5.76
CA GLY A 120 19.20 -9.90 -4.79
C GLY A 120 19.21 -8.38 -4.90
N SER A 121 18.51 -7.78 -5.88
CA SER A 121 18.49 -6.33 -6.03
C SER A 121 17.67 -5.65 -4.92
N PRO A 122 18.17 -4.56 -4.31
CA PRO A 122 17.40 -3.82 -3.30
C PRO A 122 16.29 -3.00 -3.96
N PHE A 123 15.14 -2.91 -3.31
CA PHE A 123 14.06 -2.02 -3.71
C PHE A 123 13.26 -1.51 -2.52
N THR A 124 12.86 -0.25 -2.54
CA THR A 124 12.01 0.34 -1.50
C THR A 124 10.54 0.30 -1.92
N ARG A 125 9.65 0.03 -0.96
CA ARG A 125 8.19 0.18 -1.11
C ARG A 125 7.58 0.89 0.08
N MET A 126 6.63 1.75 -0.21
CA MET A 126 5.85 2.47 0.77
C MET A 126 4.47 1.84 0.90
N SER A 127 4.00 1.66 2.14
CA SER A 127 2.66 1.18 2.45
C SER A 127 1.94 2.17 3.36
N VAL A 128 0.68 2.44 3.02
CA VAL A 128 -0.21 3.35 3.77
C VAL A 128 -1.18 2.60 4.69
N ASN A 129 -1.09 1.27 4.74
CA ASN A 129 -1.99 0.43 5.51
C ASN A 129 -1.22 -0.59 6.33
N ALA A 130 -0.75 -1.66 5.67
CA ALA A 130 -0.09 -2.76 6.33
C ALA A 130 0.90 -3.45 5.38
N ILE A 131 1.87 -4.14 5.97
CA ILE A 131 2.74 -5.09 5.28
C ILE A 131 2.39 -6.46 5.87
N HIS A 132 2.11 -7.42 5.00
CA HIS A 132 1.71 -8.76 5.41
C HIS A 132 2.78 -9.77 5.03
N TRP A 133 3.02 -10.72 5.93
CA TRP A 133 3.91 -11.86 5.71
C TRP A 133 3.24 -13.15 6.21
N GLY A 134 3.56 -14.27 5.57
CA GLY A 134 3.12 -15.59 6.01
C GLY A 134 1.93 -16.14 5.21
N LEU A 135 1.07 -16.92 5.89
CA LEU A 135 -0.02 -17.65 5.26
C LEU A 135 -0.95 -16.75 4.43
N GLY A 136 -1.33 -15.59 4.97
CA GLY A 136 -2.21 -14.66 4.27
C GLY A 136 -1.63 -14.15 2.95
N THR A 137 -0.32 -13.87 2.92
CA THR A 137 0.39 -13.40 1.72
C THR A 137 0.44 -14.50 0.66
N ASP A 138 0.80 -15.73 1.04
CA ASP A 138 0.86 -16.86 0.11
C ASP A 138 -0.53 -17.20 -0.42
N ALA A 139 -1.54 -17.23 0.46
CA ALA A 139 -2.92 -17.48 0.09
C ALA A 139 -3.41 -16.42 -0.91
N ASN A 140 -3.05 -15.15 -0.72
CA ASN A 140 -3.36 -14.08 -1.65
C ASN A 140 -2.67 -14.28 -3.01
N VAL A 141 -1.40 -14.71 -3.04
CA VAL A 141 -0.70 -15.05 -4.29
C VAL A 141 -1.41 -16.18 -5.05
N GLN A 142 -1.92 -17.20 -4.36
CA GLN A 142 -2.69 -18.26 -5.01
C GLN A 142 -4.07 -17.78 -5.46
N ALA A 143 -4.75 -16.97 -4.63
CA ALA A 143 -6.03 -16.39 -4.94
C ALA A 143 -5.99 -15.53 -6.22
N GLU A 144 -4.90 -14.79 -6.45
CA GLU A 144 -4.72 -13.98 -7.67
C GLU A 144 -4.67 -14.83 -8.95
N LYS A 145 -4.14 -16.07 -8.89
CA LYS A 145 -4.18 -17.02 -10.02
C LYS A 145 -5.60 -17.49 -10.33
N LEU A 146 -6.51 -17.37 -9.37
CA LEU A 146 -7.91 -17.77 -9.44
C LEU A 146 -8.84 -16.57 -9.62
N ARG A 147 -8.33 -15.47 -10.21
CA ARG A 147 -9.06 -14.20 -10.37
C ARG A 147 -10.47 -14.37 -10.96
N MET A 148 -10.63 -15.30 -11.90
CA MET A 148 -11.90 -15.60 -12.58
C MET A 148 -12.98 -16.19 -11.66
N LEU A 149 -12.62 -16.75 -10.51
CA LEU A 149 -13.58 -17.34 -9.56
C LEU A 149 -14.28 -16.29 -8.69
N GLY A 150 -13.96 -15.01 -8.84
CA GLY A 150 -14.58 -13.95 -8.03
C GLY A 150 -14.23 -14.09 -6.55
N PRO A 151 -15.13 -13.73 -5.61
CA PRO A 151 -14.79 -13.62 -4.18
C PRO A 151 -14.32 -14.93 -3.52
N ILE A 152 -14.81 -16.09 -3.95
CA ILE A 152 -14.46 -17.41 -3.35
C ILE A 152 -12.97 -17.75 -3.51
N ARG A 153 -12.26 -17.07 -4.42
CA ARG A 153 -10.81 -17.26 -4.65
C ARG A 153 -9.98 -17.10 -3.38
N TYR A 154 -10.41 -16.25 -2.45
CA TYR A 154 -9.70 -16.01 -1.20
C TYR A 154 -9.80 -17.23 -0.28
N ASP A 155 -11.00 -17.79 -0.12
CA ASP A 155 -11.21 -18.99 0.70
C ASP A 155 -10.44 -20.19 0.14
N LEU A 156 -10.45 -20.35 -1.18
CA LEU A 156 -9.71 -21.41 -1.86
C LEU A 156 -8.20 -21.24 -1.72
N GLY A 157 -7.69 -20.01 -1.85
CA GLY A 157 -6.27 -19.69 -1.66
C GLY A 157 -5.80 -20.03 -0.23
N ILE A 158 -6.62 -19.68 0.77
CA ILE A 158 -6.34 -19.99 2.18
C ILE A 158 -6.33 -21.51 2.39
N LEU A 159 -7.38 -22.22 1.97
CA LEU A 159 -7.47 -23.67 2.14
C LEU A 159 -6.29 -24.39 1.50
N TYR A 160 -5.93 -23.99 0.27
CA TYR A 160 -4.82 -24.58 -0.45
C TYR A 160 -3.47 -24.37 0.24
N GLU A 161 -3.17 -23.17 0.75
CA GLU A 161 -1.93 -22.93 1.48
C GLU A 161 -1.91 -23.54 2.88
N LEU A 162 -3.08 -23.70 3.51
CA LEU A 162 -3.22 -24.38 4.79
C LEU A 162 -2.93 -25.88 4.66
N MET A 163 -3.42 -26.53 3.61
CA MET A 163 -3.13 -27.95 3.33
C MET A 163 -1.64 -28.24 3.12
N LYS A 164 -0.83 -27.24 2.75
CA LYS A 164 0.62 -27.42 2.57
C LYS A 164 1.41 -27.43 3.87
N MET A 165 0.82 -27.01 4.99
CA MET A 165 1.43 -27.03 6.33
C MET A 165 2.87 -26.48 6.37
N ARG A 166 3.18 -25.47 5.53
CA ARG A 166 4.54 -24.93 5.41
C ARG A 166 4.90 -24.16 6.68
N LYS A 167 5.98 -24.59 7.33
CA LYS A 167 6.67 -23.75 8.31
C LYS A 167 7.30 -22.58 7.57
N ARG A 168 7.08 -21.38 8.10
CA ARG A 168 7.68 -20.15 7.59
C ARG A 168 8.48 -19.61 8.76
N PRO A 169 9.79 -19.87 8.83
CA PRO A 169 10.61 -19.24 9.85
C PRO A 169 10.69 -17.74 9.54
N CYS A 170 10.54 -16.90 10.56
CA CYS A 170 10.90 -15.49 10.47
C CYS A 170 11.57 -15.06 11.76
N THR A 171 12.52 -14.15 11.60
CA THR A 171 13.02 -13.30 12.67
C THR A 171 12.21 -12.01 12.63
N ILE A 172 11.70 -11.57 13.77
CA ILE A 172 11.07 -10.25 13.93
C ILE A 172 11.90 -9.48 14.95
N THR A 173 12.42 -8.34 14.53
CA THR A 173 13.10 -7.40 15.42
C THR A 173 12.24 -6.17 15.60
N ALA A 174 11.86 -5.79 16.82
CA ALA A 174 11.02 -4.60 17.05
C ALA A 174 11.56 -3.76 18.21
N LYS A 175 11.41 -2.44 18.13
CA LYS A 175 11.79 -1.47 19.16
C LYS A 175 10.57 -0.65 19.60
N GLY A 176 10.44 -0.39 20.91
CA GLY A 176 9.35 0.40 21.51
C GLY A 176 8.76 -0.25 22.76
N ALA A 177 7.74 0.36 23.39
CA ALA A 177 6.98 -0.26 24.47
C ALA A 177 6.17 -1.44 23.91
N VAL A 178 6.81 -2.60 23.84
CA VAL A 178 6.18 -3.85 23.41
C VAL A 178 5.27 -4.31 24.56
N ASN A 179 4.00 -3.91 24.52
CA ASN A 179 3.01 -4.37 25.52
C ASN A 179 2.71 -5.88 25.40
N LYS A 180 3.11 -6.54 24.30
CA LYS A 180 3.10 -7.98 24.09
C LYS A 180 4.19 -8.39 23.12
N THR A 181 5.09 -9.28 23.53
CA THR A 181 5.98 -9.99 22.60
C THR A 181 5.13 -10.77 21.59
N PRO A 182 5.40 -10.64 20.28
CA PRO A 182 4.75 -11.51 19.31
C PRO A 182 5.14 -12.96 19.60
N ASP A 183 4.15 -13.84 19.69
CA ASP A 183 4.36 -15.29 19.83
C ASP A 183 4.83 -15.82 18.48
N VAL A 184 6.14 -15.72 18.22
CA VAL A 184 6.78 -16.22 17.01
C VAL A 184 7.51 -17.50 17.40
N SER A 185 6.87 -18.64 17.16
CA SER A 185 7.50 -19.95 17.33
C SER A 185 8.49 -20.20 16.19
N GLY A 186 9.71 -19.67 16.29
CA GLY A 186 10.81 -19.89 15.35
C GLY A 186 12.11 -19.24 15.83
N ASP A 187 13.22 -19.98 15.76
CA ASP A 187 14.53 -19.56 16.27
C ASP A 187 14.99 -18.19 15.70
N GLY A 188 15.49 -17.34 16.59
CA GLY A 188 16.26 -16.14 16.24
C GLY A 188 15.46 -14.85 16.30
N VAL A 189 15.46 -14.20 17.45
CA VAL A 189 15.16 -12.76 17.60
C VAL A 189 16.50 -12.10 17.96
N THR A 190 17.03 -11.26 17.05
CA THR A 190 18.27 -10.50 17.30
C THR A 190 17.98 -9.01 17.23
N VAL A 191 18.54 -8.23 18.15
CA VAL A 191 18.23 -6.82 18.38
C VAL A 191 19.34 -5.94 17.78
N ASP A 192 19.02 -5.14 16.78
CA ASP A 192 19.95 -4.15 16.22
C ASP A 192 19.76 -2.75 16.87
N PRO A 193 20.84 -1.95 17.04
CA PRO A 193 20.78 -0.69 17.81
C PRO A 193 19.96 0.45 17.18
N ASP A 194 19.69 0.42 15.87
CA ASP A 194 19.26 1.58 15.08
C ASP A 194 17.73 1.78 14.92
N GLY A 195 16.90 0.76 15.21
CA GLY A 195 15.42 0.88 15.22
C GLY A 195 14.70 0.31 13.99
N THR A 196 15.36 -0.52 13.19
CA THR A 196 14.79 -1.21 12.02
C THR A 196 13.98 -2.48 12.39
N ILE A 197 12.81 -2.71 11.78
CA ILE A 197 12.09 -4.00 11.86
C ILE A 197 12.35 -4.84 10.62
N SER A 198 13.16 -5.89 10.73
CA SER A 198 13.55 -6.73 9.59
C SER A 198 12.88 -8.11 9.61
N PHE A 199 12.45 -8.61 8.45
CA PHE A 199 11.94 -9.97 8.21
C PHE A 199 12.61 -10.55 6.96
N SER A 200 12.92 -11.84 6.90
CA SER A 200 13.47 -12.48 5.69
C SER A 200 12.73 -13.76 5.31
N TYR A 201 12.39 -13.93 4.02
CA TYR A 201 11.81 -15.18 3.48
C TYR A 201 12.13 -15.36 1.99
N ASN A 202 12.60 -16.54 1.59
CA ASN A 202 13.02 -16.87 0.21
C ASN A 202 13.97 -15.84 -0.42
N GLY A 203 14.90 -15.28 0.36
CA GLY A 203 15.86 -14.27 -0.12
C GLY A 203 15.32 -12.84 -0.15
N VAL A 204 14.07 -12.62 0.25
CA VAL A 204 13.47 -11.28 0.37
C VAL A 204 13.56 -10.82 1.82
N LEU A 205 14.54 -9.97 2.12
CA LEU A 205 14.56 -9.17 3.36
C LEU A 205 13.53 -8.04 3.21
N VAL A 206 12.77 -7.72 4.25
CA VAL A 206 11.89 -6.56 4.36
C VAL A 206 12.20 -5.86 5.67
N SER A 207 12.76 -4.66 5.60
CA SER A 207 13.08 -3.81 6.73
C SER A 207 12.10 -2.64 6.77
N ALA A 208 11.17 -2.66 7.72
CA ALA A 208 10.18 -1.62 7.91
C ALA A 208 10.63 -0.60 8.96
N MET A 209 10.55 0.68 8.61
CA MET A 209 10.64 1.78 9.57
C MET A 209 9.36 2.62 9.48
N ASN A 210 8.89 3.06 10.65
CA ASN A 210 7.82 4.05 10.71
C ASN A 210 8.45 5.44 10.55
N SER A 211 8.15 6.12 9.45
CA SER A 211 8.66 7.46 9.17
C SER A 211 7.48 8.42 9.14
N LYS A 212 7.52 9.45 10.00
CA LYS A 212 6.56 10.55 9.92
C LYS A 212 6.95 11.43 8.73
N TYR A 213 6.15 11.40 7.67
CA TYR A 213 6.28 12.33 6.57
C TYR A 213 5.31 13.49 6.83
N THR A 214 5.84 14.71 6.91
CA THR A 214 5.10 15.95 7.24
C THR A 214 4.38 16.55 6.06
#